data_AF-A0A178I087-F1
#
_entry.id   AF-A0A178I087-F1
#
_cell.length_a   1.000
_cell.length_b   1.000
_cell.length_c   1.000
_cell.angle_alpha   90.00
_cell.angle_beta   90.00
_cell.angle_gamma   90.00
#
_symmetry.space_group_name_H-M   'P 1'
#
loop_
_entity.id
_entity.type
_entity.pdbx_description
1 polymer ?
#
loop_
_entity_poly.entity_id
_entity_poly.type
_entity_poly.pdbx_seq_one_letter_code
_entity_poly.pdbx_strand_id
1 'polypeptide(L)'
;MSGSAKTPPLEWADGTYEFALRWGELSELQDACDAGPFVILARLASNQWRVEDIASTIRLGLIGGGTEPSKALKLVKTYVEGRPPAENVSLARGILETSIMGAPQDQPGEAPAPEAESD
;
A
#
# COMPACT_ATOMS: atom_id res chain seq x y z
N MET A 1 11.42 -16.27 -1.38
CA MET A 1 10.37 -15.23 -1.33
C MET A 1 10.91 -14.03 -2.09
N SER A 2 10.44 -13.79 -3.32
CA SER A 2 10.88 -12.65 -4.15
C SER A 2 9.66 -12.00 -4.81
N GLY A 3 8.69 -11.61 -3.99
CA GLY A 3 7.68 -10.62 -4.39
C GLY A 3 8.23 -9.24 -4.09
N SER A 4 8.02 -8.28 -4.99
CA SER A 4 8.37 -6.88 -4.72
C SER A 4 7.58 -6.40 -3.48
N ALA A 5 8.25 -5.79 -2.50
CA ALA A 5 7.60 -5.11 -1.36
C ALA A 5 7.05 -3.73 -1.76
N LYS A 6 6.48 -3.65 -2.96
CA LYS A 6 5.99 -2.45 -3.64
C LYS A 6 4.72 -2.84 -4.39
N THR A 7 3.71 -1.99 -4.35
CA THR A 7 2.48 -2.20 -5.11
C THR A 7 2.77 -2.15 -6.61
N PRO A 8 1.95 -2.79 -7.46
CA PRO A 8 1.88 -2.39 -8.87
C PRO A 8 1.50 -0.91 -8.98
N PRO A 9 1.73 -0.27 -10.14
CA PRO A 9 1.21 1.07 -10.41
C PRO A 9 -0.31 1.09 -10.29
N LEU A 10 -0.85 2.04 -9.54
CA LEU A 10 -2.28 2.23 -9.29
C LEU A 10 -2.73 3.60 -9.79
N GLU A 11 -3.86 3.65 -10.49
CA GLU A 11 -4.55 4.91 -10.77
C GLU A 11 -5.16 5.44 -9.47
N TRP A 12 -4.63 6.55 -8.96
CA TRP A 12 -5.07 7.15 -7.70
C TRP A 12 -4.83 8.65 -7.69
N ALA A 13 -5.74 9.40 -7.05
CA ALA A 13 -5.69 10.86 -6.95
C ALA A 13 -5.61 11.55 -8.33
N ASP A 14 -4.46 12.10 -8.68
CA ASP A 14 -4.22 12.88 -9.90
C ASP A 14 -3.32 12.16 -10.93
N GLY A 15 -3.08 10.86 -10.77
CA GLY A 15 -2.31 10.08 -11.75
C GLY A 15 -2.04 8.64 -11.33
N THR A 16 -0.96 8.09 -11.86
CA THR A 16 -0.51 6.73 -11.55
C THR A 16 0.59 6.76 -10.49
N TYR A 17 0.42 5.99 -9.42
CA TYR A 17 1.37 5.93 -8.31
C TYR A 17 1.68 4.49 -7.93
N GLU A 18 2.92 4.27 -7.53
CA GLU A 18 3.30 3.07 -6.81
C GLU A 18 3.55 3.43 -5.35
N PHE A 19 3.40 2.44 -4.48
CA PHE A 19 3.56 2.61 -3.04
C PHE A 19 4.50 1.54 -2.49
N ALA A 20 5.37 1.92 -1.58
CA ALA A 20 6.20 1.00 -0.81
C ALA A 20 6.53 1.62 0.55
N LEU A 21 6.56 0.82 1.59
CA LEU A 21 7.16 1.18 2.87
C LEU A 21 8.40 0.33 3.06
N ARG A 22 9.58 0.89 2.77
CA ARG A 22 10.85 0.21 3.06
C ARG A 22 11.17 0.38 4.55
N TRP A 23 12.33 -0.11 4.97
CA TRP A 23 12.72 -0.06 6.39
C TRP A 23 12.66 1.35 6.99
N GLY A 24 13.12 2.37 6.25
CA GLY A 24 13.08 3.76 6.70
C GLY A 24 11.66 4.28 6.89
N GLU A 25 10.81 4.07 5.89
CA GLU A 25 9.41 4.49 5.94
C GLU A 25 8.61 3.72 7.00
N LEU A 26 8.88 2.43 7.22
CA LEU A 26 8.28 1.66 8.31
C LEU A 26 8.74 2.16 9.68
N SER A 27 9.98 2.62 9.82
CA SER A 27 10.45 3.25 11.06
C SER A 27 9.72 4.57 11.31
N GLU A 28 9.64 5.44 10.31
CA GLU A 28 8.93 6.73 10.42
C GLU A 28 7.43 6.54 10.69
N LEU A 29 6.82 5.52 10.07
CA LEU A 29 5.41 5.18 10.29
C LEU A 29 5.14 4.77 11.75
N GLN A 30 6.06 4.02 12.37
CA GLN A 30 5.94 3.62 13.78
C GLN A 30 5.95 4.84 14.71
N ASP A 31 6.85 5.78 14.44
CA ASP A 31 6.95 7.03 15.21
C ASP A 31 5.69 7.88 15.05
N ALA A 32 5.15 7.98 13.82
CA ALA A 32 3.94 8.75 13.54
C ALA A 32 2.68 8.15 14.20
N CYS A 33 2.55 6.82 14.21
CA CYS A 33 1.36 6.12 14.69
C CYS A 33 1.45 5.67 16.17
N ASP A 34 2.63 5.78 16.78
CA ASP A 34 2.95 5.24 18.11
C ASP A 34 2.54 3.76 18.22
N ALA A 35 2.92 2.97 17.21
CA ALA A 35 2.52 1.58 17.06
C ALA A 35 3.41 0.81 16.08
N GLY A 36 3.65 -0.47 16.36
CA GLY A 36 4.34 -1.37 15.42
C GLY A 36 3.53 -1.61 14.13
N PRO A 37 4.16 -1.99 12.99
CA PRO A 37 3.47 -2.10 11.71
C PRO A 37 2.28 -3.06 11.72
N PHE A 38 2.39 -4.21 12.40
CA PHE A 38 1.28 -5.15 12.54
C PHE A 38 0.14 -4.64 13.43
N VAL A 39 0.43 -3.77 14.40
CA VAL A 39 -0.60 -3.13 15.23
C VAL A 39 -1.40 -2.14 14.39
N ILE A 40 -0.71 -1.33 13.58
CA ILE A 40 -1.34 -0.39 12.63
C ILE A 40 -2.20 -1.18 11.63
N LEU A 41 -1.66 -2.25 11.06
CA LEU A 41 -2.38 -3.11 10.13
C LEU A 41 -3.65 -3.73 10.77
N ALA A 42 -3.55 -4.24 11.99
CA ALA A 42 -4.69 -4.79 12.71
C ALA A 42 -5.77 -3.73 12.97
N ARG A 43 -5.40 -2.49 13.32
CA ARG A 43 -6.34 -1.37 13.49
C ARG A 43 -7.05 -1.04 12.18
N LEU A 44 -6.31 -0.95 11.07
CA LEU A 44 -6.87 -0.73 9.74
C LEU A 44 -7.87 -1.84 9.34
N ALA A 45 -7.51 -3.11 9.58
CA ALA A 45 -8.36 -4.25 9.24
C ALA A 45 -9.62 -4.40 10.12
N SER A 46 -9.57 -3.93 11.36
CA SER A 46 -10.67 -4.06 12.34
C SER A 46 -11.51 -2.80 12.53
N ASN A 47 -11.32 -1.77 11.70
CA ASN A 47 -11.97 -0.46 11.83
C ASN A 47 -11.68 0.26 13.18
N GLN A 48 -10.54 -0.03 13.80
CA GLN A 48 -10.06 0.65 15.02
C GLN A 48 -8.92 1.63 14.71
N TRP A 49 -8.81 2.03 13.44
CA TRP A 49 -7.77 2.92 12.95
C TRP A 49 -7.93 4.34 13.50
N ARG A 50 -6.78 4.99 13.71
CA ARG A 50 -6.67 6.44 13.86
C ARG A 50 -6.52 7.06 12.47
N VAL A 51 -6.91 8.31 12.30
CA VAL A 51 -6.74 9.01 11.01
C VAL A 51 -5.26 9.06 10.57
N GLU A 52 -4.34 9.09 11.54
CA GLU A 52 -2.90 9.05 11.30
C GLU A 52 -2.45 7.70 10.69
N ASP A 53 -3.06 6.58 11.10
CA ASP A 53 -2.79 5.25 10.54
C ASP A 53 -3.08 5.21 9.02
N ILE A 54 -3.98 6.08 8.54
CA ILE A 54 -4.33 6.20 7.12
C ILE A 54 -3.38 7.18 6.43
N ALA A 55 -3.31 8.42 6.93
CA ALA A 55 -2.60 9.51 6.28
C ALA A 55 -1.09 9.25 6.19
N SER A 56 -0.46 8.84 7.29
CA SER A 56 0.98 8.55 7.32
C SER A 56 1.33 7.33 6.47
N THR A 57 0.52 6.26 6.50
CA THR A 57 0.74 5.07 5.65
C THR A 57 0.75 5.43 4.16
N ILE A 58 -0.21 6.24 3.70
CA ILE A 58 -0.30 6.63 2.29
C ILE A 58 0.84 7.59 1.92
N ARG A 59 1.14 8.59 2.77
CA ARG A 59 2.20 9.56 2.52
C ARG A 59 3.57 8.89 2.40
N LEU A 60 3.90 8.04 3.37
CA LEU A 60 5.17 7.31 3.41
C LEU A 60 5.21 6.25 2.31
N GLY A 61 4.07 5.62 2.00
CA GLY A 61 3.92 4.70 0.89
C GLY A 61 4.28 5.36 -0.45
N LEU A 62 3.75 6.55 -0.73
CA LEU A 62 4.09 7.33 -1.92
C LEU A 62 5.59 7.63 -2.00
N ILE A 63 6.20 8.03 -0.88
CA ILE A 63 7.63 8.38 -0.80
C ILE A 63 8.49 7.15 -1.10
N GLY A 64 8.25 6.02 -0.42
CA GLY A 64 8.99 4.80 -0.70
C GLY A 64 8.71 4.25 -2.11
N GLY A 65 7.54 4.55 -2.67
CA GLY A 65 7.17 4.27 -4.06
C GLY A 65 7.91 5.11 -5.11
N GLY A 66 8.55 6.22 -4.70
CA GLY A 66 9.36 7.09 -5.56
C GLY A 66 8.78 8.49 -5.79
N THR A 67 7.65 8.82 -5.14
CA THR A 67 7.08 10.18 -5.19
C THR A 67 7.90 11.14 -4.33
N GLU A 68 8.20 12.33 -4.85
CA GLU A 68 8.93 13.35 -4.11
C GLU A 68 8.14 13.77 -2.83
N PRO A 69 8.80 13.95 -1.66
CA PRO A 69 8.13 14.19 -0.38
C PRO A 69 7.16 15.39 -0.35
N SER A 70 7.51 16.50 -0.98
CA SER A 70 6.63 17.68 -1.04
C SER A 70 5.39 17.42 -1.90
N LYS A 71 5.52 16.64 -2.99
CA LYS A 71 4.39 16.17 -3.79
C LYS A 71 3.52 15.20 -3.00
N ALA A 72 4.11 14.21 -2.31
CA ALA A 72 3.37 13.26 -1.48
C ALA A 72 2.54 13.96 -0.39
N LEU A 73 3.11 14.99 0.27
CA LEU A 73 2.39 15.82 1.22
C LEU A 73 1.17 16.52 0.61
N LYS A 74 1.32 17.12 -0.58
CA LYS A 74 0.21 17.80 -1.27
C LYS A 74 -0.89 16.82 -1.65
N LEU A 75 -0.52 15.65 -2.14
CA LEU A 75 -1.48 14.60 -2.51
C LEU A 75 -2.28 14.14 -1.29
N VAL A 76 -1.61 13.80 -0.19
CA VAL A 76 -2.30 13.33 1.03
C VAL A 76 -3.20 14.42 1.62
N LYS A 77 -2.73 15.68 1.68
CA LYS A 77 -3.59 16.80 2.12
C LYS A 77 -4.86 16.93 1.30
N THR A 78 -4.75 16.77 -0.02
CA THR A 78 -5.87 16.99 -0.94
C THR A 78 -6.82 15.80 -1.00
N TYR A 79 -6.28 14.59 -1.13
CA TYR A 79 -7.03 13.38 -1.46
C TYR A 79 -7.24 12.43 -0.26
N VAL A 80 -6.65 12.73 0.89
CA VAL A 80 -6.84 11.95 2.12
C VAL A 80 -7.40 12.84 3.22
N GLU A 81 -6.68 13.86 3.67
CA GLU A 81 -7.08 14.73 4.79
C GLU A 81 -8.27 15.64 4.44
N GLY A 82 -8.39 16.04 3.16
CA GLY A 82 -9.50 16.82 2.64
C GLY A 82 -10.78 16.03 2.33
N ARG A 83 -10.80 14.72 2.61
CA ARG A 83 -11.89 13.80 2.24
C ARG A 83 -12.35 12.95 3.43
N PRO A 84 -13.54 12.33 3.38
CA PRO A 84 -13.97 11.38 4.40
C PRO A 84 -12.92 10.27 4.63
N PRO A 85 -12.42 10.04 5.86
CA PRO A 85 -11.29 9.13 6.11
C PRO A 85 -11.52 7.70 5.61
N ALA A 86 -12.75 7.21 5.71
CA ALA A 86 -13.12 5.85 5.32
C ALA A 86 -12.81 5.53 3.84
N GLU A 87 -12.77 6.53 2.96
CA GLU A 87 -12.47 6.33 1.52
C GLU A 87 -11.06 5.77 1.29
N ASN A 88 -10.12 6.04 2.20
CA ASN A 88 -8.70 5.71 2.02
C ASN A 88 -8.23 4.54 2.90
N VAL A 89 -9.08 3.97 3.75
CA VAL A 89 -8.71 2.87 4.66
C VAL A 89 -8.24 1.64 3.89
N SER A 90 -8.99 1.24 2.85
CA SER A 90 -8.64 0.06 2.05
C SER A 90 -7.30 0.23 1.33
N LEU A 91 -7.00 1.43 0.85
CA LEU A 91 -5.72 1.74 0.22
C LEU A 91 -4.57 1.67 1.24
N ALA A 92 -4.71 2.35 2.38
CA ALA A 92 -3.69 2.30 3.45
C ALA A 92 -3.42 0.87 3.90
N ARG A 93 -4.48 0.07 4.10
CA ARG A 93 -4.36 -1.35 4.44
C ARG A 93 -3.57 -2.12 3.39
N GLY A 94 -3.94 -2.01 2.11
CA GLY A 94 -3.26 -2.73 1.02
C GLY A 94 -1.79 -2.36 0.85
N ILE A 95 -1.44 -1.08 1.02
CA ILE A 95 -0.05 -0.59 1.02
C ILE A 95 0.75 -1.26 2.13
N LEU A 96 0.22 -1.26 3.35
CA LEU A 96 0.91 -1.80 4.52
C LEU A 96 1.02 -3.33 4.45
N GLU A 97 -0.03 -4.03 4.04
CA GLU A 97 -0.01 -5.49 3.79
C GLU A 97 1.07 -5.85 2.77
N THR A 98 1.08 -5.19 1.61
CA THR A 98 2.06 -5.42 0.53
C THR A 98 3.49 -5.16 0.99
N SER A 99 3.69 -4.09 1.78
CA SER A 99 5.03 -3.72 2.25
C SER A 99 5.59 -4.69 3.29
N ILE A 100 4.72 -5.29 4.12
CA ILE A 100 5.13 -6.23 5.17
C ILE A 100 5.25 -7.66 4.63
N MET A 101 4.29 -8.10 3.81
CA MET A 101 4.15 -9.50 3.40
C MET A 101 4.68 -9.77 1.98
N GLY A 102 5.00 -8.70 1.23
CA GLY A 102 5.27 -8.76 -0.20
C GLY A 102 3.97 -8.74 -1.03
N ALA A 103 4.08 -8.37 -2.30
CA ALA A 103 2.96 -8.49 -3.23
C ALA A 103 2.53 -9.96 -3.39
N PRO A 104 1.22 -10.24 -3.52
CA PRO A 104 0.74 -11.56 -3.91
C PRO A 104 1.48 -12.04 -5.15
N GLN A 105 1.96 -13.29 -5.13
CA GLN A 105 2.54 -13.91 -6.33
C GLN A 105 1.39 -14.26 -7.26
N ASP A 106 1.42 -13.78 -8.51
CA ASP A 106 0.61 -14.40 -9.56
C ASP A 106 1.00 -15.88 -9.63
N GLN A 107 0.04 -16.80 -9.47
CA GLN A 107 0.32 -18.22 -9.67
C GLN A 107 0.82 -18.40 -11.12
N PRO A 108 1.99 -19.04 -11.34
CA PRO A 108 2.44 -19.37 -12.69
C PRO A 108 1.37 -20.22 -13.38
N GLY A 109 1.03 -19.81 -14.60
CA GLY A 109 -0.16 -20.23 -15.36
C GLY A 109 -0.56 -21.69 -15.25
N GLU A 110 -1.87 -21.89 -15.19
CA GLU A 110 -2.51 -23.09 -15.72
C GLU A 110 -2.09 -23.20 -17.19
N ALA A 111 -1.12 -24.07 -17.48
CA ALA A 111 -0.71 -24.33 -18.86
C ALA A 111 -1.95 -24.80 -19.64
N PRO A 112 -2.21 -24.28 -20.85
CA PRO A 112 -3.29 -24.82 -21.66
C PRO A 112 -3.03 -26.32 -21.86
N ALA A 113 -4.04 -27.14 -21.55
CA ALA A 113 -3.98 -28.57 -21.80
C ALA A 113 -3.63 -28.80 -23.28
N PRO A 114 -2.68 -29.70 -23.60
CA PRO A 114 -2.38 -29.98 -25.00
C PRO A 114 -3.65 -30.48 -25.69
N GLU A 115 -4.02 -29.82 -26.79
CA GLU A 115 -5.06 -30.28 -27.68
C GLU A 115 -4.70 -31.70 -28.12
N ALA A 116 -5.58 -32.65 -27.81
CA ALA A 116 -5.43 -34.02 -28.30
C ALA A 116 -5.62 -33.98 -29.82
N GLU A 117 -4.55 -34.18 -30.57
CA GLU A 117 -4.64 -34.56 -31.98
C GLU A 117 -5.41 -35.89 -32.05
N SER A 118 -6.65 -35.81 -32.53
CA SER A 118 -7.43 -36.98 -32.91
C SER A 118 -7.03 -37.39 -34.33
N ASP A 119 -6.46 -38.58 -34.45
CA ASP A 119 -6.25 -39.33 -35.70
C ASP A 119 -7.56 -39.95 -36.21
#